data_AF-A0A973L642-F1
#
_entry.id   AF-A0A973L642-F1
#
_cell.length_a   1.000
_cell.length_b   1.000
_cell.length_c   1.000
_cell.angle_alpha   90.00
_cell.angle_beta   90.00
_cell.angle_gamma   90.00
#
_symmetry.space_group_name_H-M   'P 1'
#
loop_
_entity.id
_entity.type
_entity.pdbx_description
1 polymer ?
#
loop_
_entity_poly.entity_id
_entity_poly.type
_entity_poly.pdbx_seq_one_letter_code
_entity_poly.pdbx_strand_id
1 'polypeptide(L)'
;MTIGVIVAVALIVAIVVAGVLEYDKRRKRAAFGAEYEALVEQEGGRRAADRELTRRRRAYSKLELRPLGDEERARHAADWRRVRESFVDDPYTALNDAEGLVIRLARSRGYPGGDEETLLGLLSVPHTDAVPGYREAAQVRQAADRDPQSVSTEQMRKAFQQYDALFEDMLAKAGSEEQPQQAQDSAADEELSLEGRR
;
A
#
# COMPACT_ATOMS: atom_id res chain seq x y z
N MET A 1 45.34 -18.01 20.36
CA MET A 1 44.58 -16.88 20.95
C MET A 1 43.77 -16.12 19.90
N THR A 2 44.35 -15.80 18.74
CA THR A 2 43.69 -15.10 17.62
C THR A 2 42.46 -15.82 17.03
N ILE A 3 42.53 -17.15 16.84
CA ILE A 3 41.41 -17.94 16.31
C ILE A 3 40.16 -17.86 17.21
N GLY A 4 40.34 -17.88 18.53
CA GLY A 4 39.23 -17.76 19.49
C GLY A 4 38.55 -16.38 19.46
N VAL A 5 39.33 -15.32 19.22
CA VAL A 5 38.81 -13.95 19.07
C VAL A 5 38.01 -13.80 17.78
N ILE A 6 38.49 -14.37 16.66
CA ILE A 6 37.80 -14.32 15.37
C ILE A 6 36.43 -15.02 15.45
N VAL A 7 36.39 -16.21 16.06
CA VAL A 7 35.14 -16.96 16.23
C VAL A 7 34.14 -16.20 17.12
N ALA A 8 34.62 -15.58 18.21
CA ALA A 8 33.77 -14.78 19.09
C ALA A 8 33.19 -13.55 18.39
N VAL A 9 33.98 -12.83 17.59
CA VAL A 9 33.53 -11.66 16.82
C VAL A 9 32.52 -12.08 15.74
N ALA A 10 32.78 -13.17 15.01
CA ALA A 10 31.85 -13.69 14.01
C ALA A 10 30.49 -14.08 14.64
N LEU A 11 30.51 -14.66 15.84
CA LEU A 11 29.29 -15.03 16.56
C LEU A 11 28.50 -13.79 17.00
N ILE A 12 29.18 -12.76 17.50
CA ILE A 12 28.55 -11.49 17.89
C ILE A 12 27.93 -10.80 16.67
N VAL A 13 28.65 -10.74 15.54
CA VAL A 13 28.13 -10.19 14.29
C VAL A 13 26.91 -10.97 13.81
N ALA A 14 26.95 -12.31 13.85
CA ALA A 14 25.80 -13.14 13.47
C ALA A 14 24.57 -12.88 14.36
N ILE A 15 24.77 -12.70 15.67
CA ILE A 15 23.69 -12.38 16.62
C ILE A 15 23.13 -10.98 16.35
N VAL A 16 23.98 -10.00 16.08
CA VAL A 16 23.56 -8.62 15.76
C VAL A 16 22.80 -8.59 14.43
N VAL A 17 23.30 -9.25 13.39
CA VAL A 17 22.62 -9.35 12.09
C VAL A 17 21.28 -10.07 12.23
N ALA A 18 21.21 -11.18 12.96
CA ALA A 18 19.95 -11.87 13.24
C ALA A 18 18.98 -10.97 14.02
N GLY A 19 19.48 -10.20 14.99
CA GLY A 19 18.69 -9.23 15.75
C GLY A 19 18.12 -8.10 14.88
N VAL A 20 18.92 -7.55 13.96
CA VAL A 20 18.48 -6.49 13.03
C VAL A 20 17.44 -7.01 12.04
N LEU A 21 17.66 -8.20 11.45
CA LEU A 21 16.69 -8.82 10.53
C LEU A 21 15.35 -9.13 11.21
N GLU A 22 15.37 -9.52 12.48
CA GLU A 22 14.17 -9.84 13.25
C GLU A 22 13.46 -8.58 13.78
N TYR A 23 14.21 -7.53 14.12
CA TYR A 23 13.67 -6.22 14.50
C TYR A 23 12.97 -5.54 13.32
N ASP A 24 13.55 -5.65 12.13
CA ASP A 24 13.02 -5.05 10.90
C ASP A 24 11.74 -5.77 10.43
N LYS A 25 11.66 -7.09 10.61
CA LYS A 25 10.41 -7.86 10.42
C LYS A 25 9.27 -7.42 11.35
N ARG A 26 9.56 -7.09 12.61
CA ARG A 26 8.54 -6.63 13.57
C ARG A 26 8.00 -5.23 13.23
N ARG A 27 8.88 -4.34 12.77
CA ARG A 27 8.48 -3.00 12.28
C ARG A 27 7.69 -3.07 10.98
N LYS A 28 8.07 -3.97 10.05
CA LYS A 28 7.34 -4.26 8.79
C LYS A 28 5.95 -4.84 9.02
N ARG A 29 5.75 -5.63 10.08
CA ARG A 29 4.44 -6.12 10.54
C ARG A 29 3.59 -5.03 11.19
N ALA A 30 4.23 -4.14 11.96
CA ALA A 30 3.54 -2.99 12.54
C ALA A 30 3.06 -1.99 11.48
N ALA A 31 3.82 -1.81 10.39
CA ALA A 31 3.44 -0.96 9.27
C ALA A 31 2.30 -1.54 8.41
N PHE A 32 2.15 -2.88 8.34
CA PHE A 32 1.04 -3.56 7.67
C PHE A 32 -0.18 -3.83 8.55
N GLY A 33 -0.09 -3.54 9.85
CA GLY A 33 -1.18 -3.53 10.83
C GLY A 33 -2.35 -4.46 10.49
N ALA A 34 -3.47 -3.85 10.12
CA ALA A 34 -4.73 -4.52 9.80
C ALA A 34 -4.67 -5.38 8.51
N GLU A 35 -3.94 -4.97 7.47
CA GLU A 35 -3.76 -5.79 6.25
C GLU A 35 -2.99 -7.08 6.56
N TYR A 36 -2.02 -7.03 7.46
CA TYR A 36 -1.30 -8.25 7.86
C TYR A 36 -2.19 -9.20 8.65
N GLU A 37 -3.00 -8.69 9.58
CA GLU A 37 -3.94 -9.52 10.35
C GLU A 37 -5.00 -10.15 9.43
N ALA A 38 -5.57 -9.36 8.51
CA ALA A 38 -6.49 -9.87 7.49
C ALA A 38 -5.84 -10.97 6.62
N LEU A 39 -4.59 -10.76 6.19
CA LEU A 39 -3.83 -11.77 5.45
C LEU A 39 -3.56 -13.04 6.26
N VAL A 40 -3.31 -12.93 7.56
CA VAL A 40 -3.10 -14.10 8.44
C VAL A 40 -4.36 -14.96 8.50
N GLU A 41 -5.53 -14.33 8.62
CA GLU A 41 -6.81 -15.02 8.64
C GLU A 41 -7.12 -15.65 7.28
N GLN A 42 -6.95 -14.89 6.19
CA GLN A 42 -7.23 -15.33 4.82
C GLN A 42 -6.32 -16.48 4.36
N GLU A 43 -5.02 -16.39 4.64
CA GLU A 43 -4.01 -17.34 4.18
C GLU A 43 -3.79 -18.53 5.13
N GLY A 44 -4.55 -18.60 6.24
CA GLY A 44 -4.48 -19.72 7.19
C GLY A 44 -3.21 -19.74 8.06
N GLY A 45 -2.61 -18.57 8.29
CA GLY A 45 -1.55 -18.41 9.29
C GLY A 45 -0.39 -17.49 8.88
N ARG A 46 0.39 -17.10 9.89
CA ARG A 46 1.50 -16.13 9.79
C ARG A 46 2.53 -16.44 8.71
N ARG A 47 2.90 -17.71 8.52
CA ARG A 47 3.88 -18.08 7.50
C ARG A 47 3.37 -17.85 6.08
N ALA A 48 2.07 -18.02 5.85
CA ALA A 48 1.48 -17.82 4.53
C ALA A 48 1.31 -16.32 4.24
N ALA A 49 0.83 -15.55 5.22
CA ALA A 49 0.79 -14.09 5.16
C ALA A 49 2.16 -13.45 4.89
N ASP A 50 3.22 -13.88 5.58
CA ASP A 50 4.58 -13.37 5.35
C ASP A 50 5.07 -13.64 3.91
N ARG A 51 4.73 -14.80 3.32
CA ARG A 51 5.04 -15.10 1.92
C ARG A 51 4.25 -14.22 0.97
N GLU A 52 2.97 -13.99 1.28
CA GLU A 52 2.09 -13.17 0.46
C GLU A 52 2.55 -11.70 0.43
N LEU A 53 2.88 -11.13 1.59
CA LEU A 53 3.45 -9.78 1.66
C LEU A 53 4.75 -9.66 0.85
N THR A 54 5.61 -10.69 0.92
CA THR A 54 6.85 -10.72 0.14
C THR A 54 6.55 -10.75 -1.36
N ARG A 55 5.54 -11.52 -1.78
CA ARG A 55 5.07 -11.57 -3.17
C ARG A 55 4.55 -10.21 -3.64
N ARG A 56 3.69 -9.57 -2.85
CA ARG A 56 3.12 -8.24 -3.16
C ARG A 56 4.19 -7.17 -3.29
N ARG A 57 5.15 -7.12 -2.36
CA ARG A 57 6.29 -6.17 -2.43
C ARG A 57 7.16 -6.38 -3.65
N ARG A 58 7.45 -7.64 -4.01
CA ARG A 58 8.23 -7.96 -5.21
C ARG A 58 7.47 -7.66 -6.50
N ALA A 59 6.15 -7.77 -6.50
CA ALA A 59 5.32 -7.38 -7.63
C ALA A 59 5.29 -5.85 -7.77
N TYR A 60 5.06 -5.14 -6.65
CA TYR A 60 5.10 -3.69 -6.57
C TYR A 60 6.46 -3.14 -7.02
N SER A 61 7.57 -3.80 -6.64
CA SER A 61 8.92 -3.34 -6.99
C SER A 61 9.23 -3.36 -8.48
N LYS A 62 8.46 -4.12 -9.26
CA LYS A 62 8.59 -4.25 -10.71
C LYS A 62 7.65 -3.32 -11.47
N LEU A 63 6.80 -2.56 -10.78
CA LEU A 63 5.90 -1.62 -11.42
C LEU A 63 6.68 -0.41 -11.94
N GLU A 64 6.39 -0.01 -13.16
CA GLU A 64 6.86 1.23 -13.75
C GLU A 64 5.88 2.35 -13.40
N LEU A 65 5.98 2.86 -12.17
CA LEU A 65 5.11 3.93 -11.70
C LEU A 65 5.54 5.28 -12.29
N ARG A 66 4.59 6.01 -12.90
CA ARG A 66 4.85 7.33 -13.50
C ARG A 66 4.38 8.46 -12.59
N PRO A 67 5.24 9.43 -12.22
CA PRO A 67 4.79 10.60 -11.49
C PRO A 67 3.77 11.39 -12.32
N LEU A 68 2.74 11.92 -11.67
CA LEU A 68 1.72 12.73 -12.33
C LEU A 68 2.18 14.18 -12.39
N GLY A 69 2.06 14.80 -13.56
CA GLY A 69 2.30 16.23 -13.71
C GLY A 69 1.28 17.06 -12.91
N ASP A 70 1.61 18.30 -12.58
CA ASP A 70 0.75 19.17 -11.78
C ASP A 70 -0.66 19.34 -12.36
N GLU A 71 -0.77 19.41 -13.69
CA GLU A 71 -2.04 19.50 -14.37
C GLU A 71 -2.89 18.23 -14.21
N GLU A 72 -2.27 17.04 -14.29
CA GLU A 72 -2.96 15.76 -14.05
C GLU A 72 -3.44 15.64 -12.60
N ARG A 73 -2.59 16.02 -11.63
CA ARG A 73 -2.98 16.04 -10.21
C ARG A 73 -4.12 17.01 -9.95
N ALA A 74 -4.07 18.20 -10.54
CA ALA A 74 -5.13 19.20 -10.42
C ALA A 74 -6.46 18.71 -11.02
N ARG A 75 -6.41 17.98 -12.14
CA ARG A 75 -7.61 17.35 -12.73
C ARG A 75 -8.22 16.29 -11.81
N HIS A 76 -7.41 15.36 -11.31
CA HIS A 76 -7.88 14.34 -10.35
C HIS A 76 -8.47 14.98 -9.09
N ALA A 77 -7.81 15.99 -8.52
CA ALA A 77 -8.33 16.73 -7.37
C ALA A 77 -9.65 17.45 -7.69
N ALA A 78 -9.81 18.01 -8.89
CA ALA A 78 -11.04 18.66 -9.31
C ALA A 78 -12.18 17.66 -9.53
N ASP A 79 -11.90 16.50 -10.12
CA ASP A 79 -12.87 15.42 -10.26
C ASP A 79 -13.33 14.91 -8.88
N TRP A 80 -12.38 14.73 -7.96
CA TRP A 80 -12.67 14.31 -6.59
C TRP A 80 -13.57 15.28 -5.84
N ARG A 81 -13.29 16.59 -5.95
CA ARG A 81 -14.16 17.63 -5.37
C ARG A 81 -15.60 17.56 -5.90
N ARG A 82 -15.77 17.37 -7.21
CA ARG A 82 -17.11 17.24 -7.82
C ARG A 82 -17.88 16.04 -7.26
N VAL A 83 -17.21 14.90 -7.08
CA VAL A 83 -17.81 13.70 -6.48
C VAL A 83 -18.16 13.92 -5.01
N ARG A 84 -17.32 14.64 -4.26
CA ARG A 84 -17.60 15.00 -2.86
C ARG A 84 -18.83 15.92 -2.75
N GLU A 85 -18.97 16.89 -3.65
CA GLU A 85 -20.12 17.80 -3.71
C GLU A 85 -21.42 17.06 -4.05
N SER A 86 -21.38 16.10 -4.99
CA SER A 86 -22.56 15.33 -5.38
C SER A 86 -23.05 14.34 -4.31
N PHE A 87 -22.22 14.01 -3.30
CA PHE A 87 -22.61 13.09 -2.23
C PHE A 87 -23.86 13.56 -1.46
N VAL A 88 -24.06 14.86 -1.33
CA VAL A 88 -25.23 15.41 -0.61
C VAL A 88 -26.53 15.10 -1.35
N ASP A 89 -26.49 15.15 -2.67
CA ASP A 89 -27.65 14.95 -3.54
C ASP A 89 -27.89 13.46 -3.85
N ASP A 90 -26.81 12.73 -4.15
CA ASP A 90 -26.85 11.31 -4.46
C ASP A 90 -25.66 10.56 -3.81
N PRO A 91 -25.83 10.10 -2.56
CA PRO A 91 -24.79 9.38 -1.83
C PRO A 91 -24.34 8.08 -2.50
N TYR A 92 -25.25 7.39 -3.20
CA TYR A 92 -24.98 6.10 -3.82
C TYR A 92 -24.13 6.25 -5.08
N THR A 93 -24.52 7.17 -5.97
CA THR A 93 -23.75 7.47 -7.18
C THR A 93 -22.39 8.04 -6.80
N ALA A 94 -22.32 8.94 -5.83
CA ALA A 94 -21.05 9.51 -5.36
C ALA A 94 -20.09 8.43 -4.82
N LEU A 95 -20.61 7.40 -4.13
CA LEU A 95 -19.78 6.30 -3.62
C LEU A 95 -19.20 5.43 -4.76
N ASN A 96 -19.99 5.19 -5.81
CA ASN A 96 -19.53 4.48 -7.00
C ASN A 96 -18.50 5.31 -7.79
N ASP A 97 -18.74 6.62 -7.94
CA ASP A 97 -17.83 7.52 -8.63
C ASP A 97 -16.49 7.68 -7.89
N ALA A 98 -16.52 7.67 -6.55
CA ALA A 98 -15.34 7.72 -5.71
C ALA A 98 -14.44 6.49 -5.94
N GLU A 99 -15.00 5.27 -5.91
CA GLU A 99 -14.25 4.05 -6.23
C GLU A 99 -13.67 4.12 -7.66
N GLY A 100 -14.49 4.55 -8.61
CA GLY A 100 -14.06 4.74 -10.00
C GLY A 100 -12.90 5.73 -10.13
N LEU A 101 -12.87 6.80 -9.34
CA LEU A 101 -11.78 7.78 -9.34
C LEU A 101 -10.48 7.21 -8.75
N VAL A 102 -10.55 6.45 -7.67
CA VAL A 102 -9.39 5.75 -7.10
C VAL A 102 -8.75 4.84 -8.15
N ILE A 103 -9.57 4.05 -8.86
CA ILE A 103 -9.09 3.15 -9.92
C ILE A 103 -8.49 3.94 -11.09
N ARG A 104 -9.11 5.05 -11.50
CA ARG A 104 -8.56 5.93 -12.56
C ARG A 104 -7.23 6.56 -12.15
N LEU A 105 -7.09 6.99 -10.91
CA LEU A 105 -5.84 7.53 -10.37
C LEU A 105 -4.75 6.46 -10.36
N ALA A 106 -5.06 5.25 -9.88
CA ALA A 106 -4.14 4.11 -9.91
C ALA A 106 -3.64 3.82 -11.34
N ARG A 107 -4.55 3.73 -12.31
CA ARG A 107 -4.17 3.51 -13.72
C ARG A 107 -3.30 4.64 -14.27
N SER A 108 -3.61 5.90 -13.93
CA SER A 108 -2.81 7.06 -14.37
C SER A 108 -1.37 7.00 -13.86
N ARG A 109 -1.18 6.41 -12.66
CA ARG A 109 0.12 6.17 -12.02
C ARG A 109 0.86 4.96 -12.58
N GLY A 110 0.23 4.13 -13.41
CA GLY A 110 0.85 2.94 -14.02
C GLY A 110 0.55 1.62 -13.29
N TYR A 111 -0.40 1.60 -12.35
CA TYR A 111 -0.86 0.34 -11.77
C TYR A 111 -1.59 -0.50 -12.85
N PRO A 112 -1.39 -1.84 -12.85
CA PRO A 112 -2.03 -2.69 -13.83
C PRO A 112 -3.55 -2.65 -13.67
N GLY A 113 -4.25 -2.66 -14.81
CA GLY A 113 -5.67 -3.02 -14.81
C GLY A 113 -5.85 -4.51 -14.52
N GLY A 114 -7.00 -4.90 -13.97
CA GLY A 114 -7.26 -6.29 -13.63
C GLY A 114 -8.34 -6.42 -12.55
N ASP A 115 -8.27 -7.53 -11.83
CA ASP A 115 -9.10 -7.76 -10.64
C ASP A 115 -8.75 -6.79 -9.51
N GLU A 116 -9.77 -6.45 -8.72
CA GLU A 116 -9.66 -5.50 -7.62
C GLU A 116 -8.71 -5.99 -6.53
N GLU A 117 -8.70 -7.30 -6.23
CA GLU A 117 -7.85 -7.86 -5.18
C GLU A 117 -6.36 -7.72 -5.50
N THR A 118 -5.97 -7.94 -6.76
CA THR A 118 -4.60 -7.72 -7.22
C THR A 118 -4.21 -6.25 -7.12
N LEU A 119 -5.08 -5.34 -7.53
CA LEU A 119 -4.85 -3.90 -7.41
C LEU A 119 -4.65 -3.49 -5.95
N LEU A 120 -5.55 -3.90 -5.05
CA LEU A 120 -5.45 -3.61 -3.62
C LEU A 120 -4.23 -4.26 -2.97
N GLY A 121 -3.86 -5.46 -3.41
CA GLY A 121 -2.62 -6.11 -3.01
C GLY A 121 -1.39 -5.26 -3.33
N LEU A 122 -1.35 -4.62 -4.50
CA LEU A 122 -0.26 -3.72 -4.88
C LEU A 122 -0.33 -2.39 -4.12
N LEU A 123 -1.52 -1.78 -4.01
CA LEU A 123 -1.71 -0.52 -3.27
C LEU A 123 -1.42 -0.65 -1.78
N SER A 124 -1.62 -1.83 -1.18
CA SER A 124 -1.32 -2.07 0.24
C SER A 124 0.16 -1.87 0.58
N VAL A 125 1.06 -1.90 -0.41
CA VAL A 125 2.49 -1.73 -0.21
C VAL A 125 2.87 -0.28 0.14
N PRO A 126 2.50 0.72 -0.66
CA PRO A 126 2.74 2.14 -0.34
C PRO A 126 1.61 2.82 0.47
N HIS A 127 0.39 2.26 0.49
CA HIS A 127 -0.81 2.89 1.08
C HIS A 127 -1.39 2.05 2.23
N THR A 128 -0.51 1.55 3.09
CA THR A 128 -0.83 0.46 4.00
C THR A 128 -1.91 0.79 5.04
N ASP A 129 -1.97 2.04 5.49
CA ASP A 129 -2.97 2.49 6.46
C ASP A 129 -4.35 2.75 5.82
N ALA A 130 -4.39 3.03 4.52
CA ALA A 130 -5.61 3.46 3.83
C ALA A 130 -6.35 2.32 3.11
N VAL A 131 -5.65 1.26 2.67
CA VAL A 131 -6.27 0.13 1.96
C VAL A 131 -7.29 -0.66 2.81
N PRO A 132 -7.10 -0.90 4.12
CA PRO A 132 -8.13 -1.53 4.94
C PRO A 132 -9.46 -0.78 4.89
N GLY A 133 -9.41 0.55 5.02
CA GLY A 133 -10.60 1.40 4.92
C GLY A 133 -11.27 1.31 3.56
N TYR A 134 -10.48 1.30 2.48
CA TYR A 134 -11.02 1.08 1.13
C TYR A 134 -11.77 -0.26 1.04
N ARG A 135 -11.21 -1.35 1.57
CA ARG A 135 -11.86 -2.67 1.53
C ARG A 135 -13.20 -2.66 2.26
N GLU A 136 -13.26 -2.00 3.41
CA GLU A 136 -14.52 -1.80 4.15
C GLU A 136 -15.53 -0.97 3.34
N ALA A 137 -15.08 0.12 2.71
CA ALA A 137 -15.93 0.94 1.85
C ALA A 137 -16.46 0.19 0.63
N ALA A 138 -15.63 -0.65 0.01
CA ALA A 138 -16.03 -1.51 -1.11
C ALA A 138 -17.11 -2.51 -0.68
N GLN A 139 -17.03 -3.08 0.52
CA GLN A 139 -18.09 -3.94 1.06
C GLN A 139 -19.42 -3.19 1.24
N VAL A 140 -19.37 -1.94 1.74
CA VAL A 140 -20.55 -1.09 1.89
C VAL A 140 -21.16 -0.76 0.52
N ARG A 141 -20.34 -0.36 -0.45
CA ARG A 141 -20.79 -0.11 -1.83
C ARG A 141 -21.42 -1.35 -2.45
N GLN A 142 -20.74 -2.49 -2.39
CA GLN A 142 -21.27 -3.75 -2.92
C GLN A 142 -22.57 -4.19 -2.23
N ALA A 143 -22.74 -3.91 -0.94
CA ALA A 143 -24.00 -4.14 -0.25
C ALA A 143 -25.11 -3.23 -0.78
N ALA A 144 -24.82 -1.95 -0.97
CA ALA A 144 -25.75 -0.98 -1.55
C ALA A 144 -26.12 -1.32 -3.01
N ASP A 145 -25.19 -1.82 -3.82
CA ASP A 145 -25.45 -2.29 -5.19
C ASP A 145 -26.40 -3.49 -5.22
N ARG A 146 -26.28 -4.40 -4.24
CA ARG A 146 -27.16 -5.57 -4.12
C ARG A 146 -28.54 -5.21 -3.61
N ASP A 147 -28.60 -4.34 -2.61
CA ASP A 147 -29.84 -3.85 -2.01
C ASP A 147 -29.63 -2.42 -1.47
N PRO A 148 -30.14 -1.39 -2.16
CA PRO A 148 -30.00 0.00 -1.74
C PRO A 148 -30.59 0.31 -0.35
N GLN A 149 -31.52 -0.51 0.15
CA GLN A 149 -32.14 -0.31 1.47
C GLN A 149 -31.33 -0.95 2.60
N SER A 150 -30.35 -1.82 2.28
CA SER A 150 -29.52 -2.52 3.26
C SER A 150 -28.42 -1.66 3.88
N VAL A 151 -28.18 -0.47 3.31
CA VAL A 151 -27.11 0.45 3.72
C VAL A 151 -27.71 1.83 4.01
N SER A 152 -27.43 2.34 5.21
CA SER A 152 -27.82 3.71 5.60
C SER A 152 -26.91 4.77 4.97
N THR A 153 -27.43 5.99 4.79
CA THR A 153 -26.64 7.15 4.33
C THR A 153 -25.43 7.43 5.22
N GLU A 154 -25.51 7.15 6.52
CA GLU A 154 -24.38 7.28 7.45
C GLU A 154 -23.28 6.24 7.17
N GLN A 155 -23.65 5.00 6.83
CA GLN A 155 -22.67 4.00 6.38
C GLN A 155 -22.01 4.42 5.07
N MET A 156 -22.78 4.96 4.12
CA MET A 156 -22.22 5.51 2.86
C MET A 156 -21.27 6.68 3.13
N ARG A 157 -21.60 7.56 4.09
CA ARG A 157 -20.73 8.68 4.49
C ARG A 157 -19.39 8.17 5.03
N LYS A 158 -19.42 7.17 5.91
CA LYS A 158 -18.19 6.55 6.44
C LYS A 158 -17.39 5.86 5.34
N ALA A 159 -18.04 5.12 4.46
CA ALA A 159 -17.38 4.49 3.30
C ALA A 159 -16.71 5.53 2.39
N PHE A 160 -17.39 6.65 2.13
CA PHE A 160 -16.84 7.74 1.35
C PHE A 160 -15.58 8.34 1.99
N GLN A 161 -15.56 8.51 3.33
CA GLN A 161 -14.37 8.99 4.06
C GLN A 161 -13.18 8.03 3.92
N GLN A 162 -13.43 6.71 3.84
CA GLN A 162 -12.34 5.75 3.64
C GLN A 162 -11.78 5.82 2.21
N TYR A 163 -12.63 6.02 1.21
CA TYR A 163 -12.14 6.30 -0.15
C TYR A 163 -11.37 7.62 -0.24
N ASP A 164 -11.81 8.65 0.49
CA ASP A 164 -11.12 9.93 0.63
C ASP A 164 -9.71 9.76 1.18
N ALA A 165 -9.56 8.99 2.27
CA ALA A 165 -8.27 8.71 2.87
C ALA A 165 -7.29 8.06 1.88
N LEU A 166 -7.74 7.05 1.11
CA LEU A 166 -6.88 6.42 0.11
C LEU A 166 -6.58 7.34 -1.08
N PHE A 167 -7.59 8.08 -1.57
CA PHE A 167 -7.41 8.98 -2.71
C PHE A 167 -6.40 10.09 -2.39
N GLU A 168 -6.54 10.75 -1.24
CA GLU A 168 -5.63 11.81 -0.81
C GLU A 168 -4.21 11.29 -0.59
N ASP A 169 -4.06 10.10 0.02
CA ASP A 169 -2.75 9.47 0.20
C ASP A 169 -2.08 9.14 -1.15
N MET A 170 -2.83 8.58 -2.09
CA MET A 170 -2.35 8.32 -3.46
C MET A 170 -1.98 9.60 -4.19
N LEU A 171 -2.79 10.66 -4.08
CA LEU A 171 -2.56 11.92 -4.78
C LEU A 171 -1.38 12.70 -4.19
N ALA A 172 -1.19 12.66 -2.87
CA ALA A 172 -0.05 13.26 -2.19
C ALA A 172 1.27 12.63 -2.66
N LYS A 173 1.27 11.30 -2.83
CA LYS A 173 2.44 10.54 -3.29
C LYS A 173 2.63 10.56 -4.82
N ALA A 174 1.56 10.85 -5.58
CA ALA A 174 1.57 10.86 -7.04
C ALA A 174 2.52 11.89 -7.69
N GLY A 175 2.86 12.98 -6.99
CA GLY A 175 3.78 14.01 -7.50
C GLY A 175 5.26 13.70 -7.29
N SER A 176 5.58 12.63 -6.55
CA SER A 176 6.96 12.22 -6.29
C SER A 176 7.31 11.03 -7.18
N GLU A 177 8.60 10.87 -7.49
CA GLU A 177 9.10 9.56 -7.90
C GLU A 177 8.96 8.62 -6.69
N GLU A 178 7.79 7.99 -6.53
CA GLU A 178 7.68 6.79 -5.69
C GLU A 178 8.53 5.71 -6.37
N GLN A 179 9.84 5.78 -6.15
CA GLN A 179 10.75 4.74 -6.59
C GLN A 179 10.47 3.51 -5.72
N PRO A 180 10.08 2.38 -6.33
CA PRO A 180 10.00 1.15 -5.57
C PRO A 180 11.38 0.86 -4.97
N GLN A 181 11.42 0.60 -3.67
CA GLN A 181 12.58 0.57 -2.75
C GLN A 181 13.89 -0.12 -3.24
N GLN A 182 13.90 -0.83 -4.38
CA GLN A 182 15.09 -1.49 -4.93
C GLN A 182 16.25 -0.55 -5.32
N ALA A 183 15.97 0.72 -5.64
CA ALA A 183 17.03 1.69 -5.96
C ALA A 183 17.85 2.09 -4.72
N GLN A 184 17.26 2.04 -3.52
CA GLN A 184 17.94 2.41 -2.27
C GLN A 184 18.80 1.26 -1.72
N ASP A 185 18.34 0.01 -1.83
CA ASP A 185 19.12 -1.16 -1.38
C ASP A 185 20.32 -1.45 -2.33
N SER A 186 20.20 -1.19 -3.63
CA SER A 186 21.31 -1.40 -4.58
C SER A 186 22.41 -0.34 -4.46
N ALA A 187 22.05 0.92 -4.15
CA ALA A 187 23.02 1.99 -3.94
C ALA A 187 23.83 1.80 -2.66
N ALA A 188 23.21 1.30 -1.59
CA ALA A 188 23.89 0.98 -0.33
C ALA A 188 24.89 -0.18 -0.48
N ASP A 189 24.53 -1.23 -1.24
CA ASP A 189 25.42 -2.36 -1.51
C ASP A 189 26.60 -1.97 -2.42
N GLU A 190 26.42 -1.03 -3.36
CA GLU A 190 27.49 -0.56 -4.25
C GLU A 190 28.46 0.40 -3.53
N GLU A 191 27.97 1.26 -2.63
CA GLU A 191 28.79 2.15 -1.80
C GLU A 191 29.65 1.37 -0.80
N LEU A 192 29.06 0.36 -0.14
CA LEU A 192 29.78 -0.58 0.74
C LEU A 192 30.83 -1.44 -0.01
N SER A 193 30.59 -1.75 -1.29
CA SER A 193 31.55 -2.50 -2.12
C SER A 193 32.76 -1.66 -2.55
N LEU A 194 32.60 -0.34 -2.64
CA LEU A 194 33.65 0.60 -3.01
C LEU A 194 34.50 1.04 -1.80
N GLU A 195 33.91 1.15 -0.61
CA GLU A 195 34.66 1.42 0.63
C GLU A 195 35.48 0.21 1.11
N GLY A 196 35.08 -1.03 0.80
CA GLY A 196 35.80 -2.24 1.15
C GLY A 196 37.08 -2.54 0.34
N ARG A 197 37.45 -1.69 -0.63
CA ARG A 197 38.65 -1.87 -1.49
C ARG A 197 39.77 -0.85 -1.25
N ARG A 198 39.70 -0.01 -0.22
CA ARG A 198 40.78 0.94 0.13
C ARG A 198 41.58 0.50 1.34
#